data_AF-A0A7Y4YLD7-F1
#
_entry.id   AF-A0A7Y4YLD7-F1
#
_cell.length_a   1.000
_cell.length_b   1.000
_cell.length_c   1.000
_cell.angle_alpha   90.00
_cell.angle_beta   90.00
_cell.angle_gamma   90.00
#
_symmetry.space_group_name_H-M   'P 1'
#
loop_
_entity.id
_entity.type
_entity.pdbx_description
1 polymer ?
#
loop_
_entity_poly.entity_id
_entity_poly.type
_entity_poly.pdbx_seq_one_letter_code
_entity_poly.pdbx_strand_id
1 'polypeptide(L)'
;MQNFLFGFLLLVTASVYAEDNNPYNRVDFNVEASREVQNDLLVAHMAIDVEDKLPANVAQKLNVALNDALKKAAKYTNIKTTSGNQSTYPLYTNNSHVNGWHGRGELRLESRDFKA
;
A
#
# COMPACT_ATOMS: atom_id res chain seq x y z
N MET A 1 57.26 83.78 35.68
CA MET A 1 57.62 83.92 34.26
C MET A 1 56.96 82.79 33.48
N GLN A 2 56.56 83.13 32.27
CA GLN A 2 55.61 82.49 31.35
C GLN A 2 56.21 81.26 30.61
N ASN A 3 55.33 80.51 29.91
CA ASN A 3 55.55 79.53 28.81
C ASN A 3 55.44 78.04 29.21
N PHE A 4 54.81 77.11 28.48
CA PHE A 4 53.94 77.08 27.29
C PHE A 4 53.56 75.58 27.07
N LEU A 5 52.67 75.32 26.10
CA LEU A 5 52.60 74.13 25.22
C LEU A 5 51.79 72.87 25.64
N PHE A 6 50.74 72.62 24.82
CA PHE A 6 50.29 71.37 24.17
C PHE A 6 50.04 70.12 25.05
N GLY A 7 48.88 69.47 25.07
CA GLY A 7 47.90 69.25 24.00
C GLY A 7 48.08 67.86 23.39
N PHE A 8 47.44 66.82 23.93
CA PHE A 8 47.05 65.62 23.19
C PHE A 8 45.98 64.83 23.98
N LEU A 9 44.71 64.95 23.59
CA LEU A 9 43.63 64.11 24.11
C LEU A 9 43.56 62.86 23.22
N LEU A 10 44.02 61.73 23.75
CA LEU A 10 44.03 60.44 23.07
C LEU A 10 42.63 59.81 23.24
N LEU A 11 41.78 59.94 22.22
CA LEU A 11 40.49 59.23 22.16
C LEU A 11 40.76 57.74 21.90
N VAL A 12 40.63 56.93 22.94
CA VAL A 12 40.62 55.47 22.81
C VAL A 12 39.24 55.05 22.34
N THR A 13 39.14 54.51 21.12
CA THR A 13 37.94 53.83 20.63
C THR A 13 37.85 52.45 21.28
N ALA A 14 36.85 52.25 22.15
CA ALA A 14 36.56 50.93 22.69
C ALA A 14 35.93 50.05 21.59
N SER A 15 36.44 48.83 21.42
CA SER A 15 35.81 47.81 20.60
C SER A 15 34.47 47.40 21.24
N VAL A 16 33.37 47.61 20.53
CA VAL A 16 32.08 47.02 20.92
C VAL A 16 32.09 45.56 20.50
N TYR A 17 32.03 44.66 21.48
CA TYR A 17 31.78 43.24 21.23
C TYR A 17 30.27 43.03 21.10
N ALA A 18 29.83 42.43 19.98
CA ALA A 18 28.46 41.96 19.84
C ALA A 18 28.23 40.77 20.78
N GLU A 19 27.14 40.78 21.54
CA GLU A 19 26.76 39.68 22.43
C GLU A 19 26.46 38.43 21.59
N ASP A 20 27.11 37.32 21.93
CA ASP A 20 26.87 36.01 21.33
C ASP A 20 25.47 35.56 21.75
N ASN A 21 24.52 35.65 20.81
CA ASN A 21 23.10 35.35 21.01
C ASN A 21 22.86 33.84 21.06
N ASN A 22 23.57 33.13 21.94
CA ASN A 22 23.42 31.71 22.17
C ASN A 22 22.16 31.47 23.03
N PRO A 23 21.05 30.98 22.47
CA PRO A 23 19.83 30.78 23.24
C PRO A 23 20.02 29.57 24.16
N TYR A 24 20.41 29.83 25.42
CA TYR A 24 20.42 28.83 26.47
C TYR A 24 18.98 28.43 26.84
N ASN A 25 18.79 27.17 27.29
CA ASN A 25 17.49 26.56 27.65
C ASN A 25 16.61 26.11 26.47
N ARG A 26 17.17 25.48 25.44
CA ARG A 26 16.38 24.76 24.43
C ARG A 26 16.27 23.28 24.82
N VAL A 27 15.05 22.77 24.91
CA VAL A 27 14.77 21.34 25.10
C VAL A 27 14.10 20.84 23.84
N ASP A 28 14.77 19.96 23.12
CA ASP A 28 14.21 19.30 21.94
C ASP A 28 13.52 18.02 22.40
N PHE A 29 12.20 17.97 22.19
CA PHE A 29 11.39 16.78 22.47
C PHE A 29 11.13 16.05 21.17
N ASN A 30 11.47 14.77 21.15
CA ASN A 30 10.97 13.85 20.13
C ASN A 30 9.95 12.92 20.81
N VAL A 31 8.72 12.90 20.29
CA VAL A 31 7.63 12.09 20.82
C VAL A 31 7.10 11.22 19.70
N GLU A 32 7.27 9.91 19.86
CA GLU A 32 6.71 8.90 18.96
C GLU A 32 5.53 8.21 19.65
N ALA A 33 4.40 8.15 18.97
CA ALA A 33 3.22 7.40 19.40
C ALA A 33 2.84 6.39 18.32
N SER A 34 2.84 5.12 18.68
CA SER A 34 2.42 4.02 17.81
C SER A 34 1.30 3.23 18.47
N ARG A 35 0.40 2.67 17.65
CA ARG A 35 -0.66 1.79 18.09
C ARG A 35 -0.81 0.64 17.10
N GLU A 36 -0.82 -0.57 17.63
CA GLU A 36 -1.17 -1.76 16.87
C GLU A 36 -2.70 -1.80 16.65
N VAL A 37 -3.11 -2.01 15.39
CA VAL A 37 -4.51 -2.09 14.99
C VAL A 37 -4.76 -3.48 14.39
N GLN A 38 -5.84 -4.13 14.82
CA GLN A 38 -6.22 -5.43 14.31
C GLN A 38 -6.75 -5.34 12.86
N ASN A 39 -6.47 -6.36 12.06
CA ASN A 39 -7.03 -6.47 10.72
C ASN A 39 -8.54 -6.70 10.81
N ASP A 40 -9.34 -5.85 10.16
CA ASP A 40 -10.80 -5.88 10.18
C ASP A 40 -11.41 -6.46 8.89
N LEU A 41 -10.58 -7.00 8.00
CA LEU A 41 -10.98 -7.47 6.68
C LEU A 41 -10.37 -8.83 6.33
N LEU A 42 -11.21 -9.86 6.34
CA LEU A 42 -10.86 -11.15 5.76
C LEU A 42 -11.09 -11.11 4.25
N VAL A 43 -10.08 -11.59 3.51
CA VAL A 43 -10.11 -11.70 2.05
C VAL A 43 -9.82 -13.15 1.66
N ALA A 44 -10.73 -13.78 0.93
CA ALA A 44 -10.52 -15.09 0.32
C ALA A 44 -10.47 -14.98 -1.21
N HIS A 45 -9.42 -15.56 -1.79
CA HIS A 45 -9.25 -15.69 -3.23
C HIS A 45 -9.49 -17.14 -3.63
N MET A 46 -10.48 -17.37 -4.50
CA MET A 46 -10.84 -18.68 -5.01
C MET A 46 -10.65 -18.73 -6.52
N ALA A 47 -10.31 -19.90 -7.02
CA ALA A 47 -10.18 -20.15 -8.45
C ALA A 47 -10.97 -21.41 -8.83
N ILE A 48 -11.48 -21.41 -10.05
CA ILE A 48 -12.15 -22.52 -10.71
C ILE A 48 -11.35 -22.84 -11.96
N ASP A 49 -10.83 -24.04 -12.05
CA ASP A 49 -10.10 -24.54 -13.22
C ASP A 49 -10.96 -25.54 -13.98
N VAL A 50 -11.03 -25.41 -15.30
CA VAL A 50 -11.84 -26.25 -16.19
C VAL A 50 -11.04 -26.63 -17.41
N GLU A 51 -11.13 -27.90 -17.81
CA GLU A 51 -10.54 -28.38 -19.06
C GLU A 51 -11.61 -28.94 -20.00
N ASP A 52 -11.44 -28.66 -21.29
CA ASP A 52 -12.27 -29.21 -22.36
C ASP A 52 -11.50 -29.26 -23.68
N LYS A 53 -11.98 -30.06 -24.64
CA LYS A 53 -11.42 -30.09 -25.99
C LYS A 53 -11.73 -28.83 -26.79
N LEU A 54 -12.84 -28.16 -26.48
CA LEU A 54 -13.28 -26.96 -27.18
C LEU A 54 -13.16 -25.72 -26.29
N PRO A 55 -12.58 -24.60 -26.76
CA PRO A 55 -12.42 -23.39 -25.96
C PRO A 55 -13.78 -22.77 -25.59
N ALA A 56 -14.77 -22.89 -26.47
CA ALA A 56 -16.13 -22.42 -26.21
C ALA A 56 -16.77 -23.15 -25.01
N ASN A 57 -16.54 -24.46 -24.87
CA ASN A 57 -17.05 -25.25 -23.75
C ASN A 57 -16.37 -24.84 -22.44
N VAL A 58 -15.06 -24.56 -22.46
CA VAL A 58 -14.34 -24.03 -21.29
C VAL A 58 -14.98 -22.72 -20.82
N ALA A 59 -15.18 -21.76 -21.74
CA ALA A 59 -15.79 -20.47 -21.42
C ALA A 59 -17.21 -20.64 -20.86
N GLN A 60 -18.03 -21.50 -21.47
CA GLN A 60 -19.39 -21.78 -21.01
C GLN A 60 -19.40 -22.39 -19.61
N LYS A 61 -18.57 -23.42 -19.37
CA LYS A 61 -18.46 -24.08 -18.06
C LYS A 61 -17.99 -23.11 -16.97
N LEU A 62 -16.99 -22.29 -17.25
CA LEU A 62 -16.53 -21.25 -16.32
C LEU A 62 -17.63 -20.24 -16.00
N ASN A 63 -18.34 -19.75 -17.02
CA ASN A 63 -19.45 -18.81 -16.82
C ASN A 63 -20.56 -19.40 -15.95
N VAL A 64 -20.94 -20.66 -16.19
CA VAL A 64 -21.93 -21.36 -15.35
C VAL A 64 -21.43 -21.49 -13.92
N ALA A 65 -20.21 -21.97 -13.72
CA ALA A 65 -19.63 -22.19 -12.40
C ALA A 65 -19.48 -20.88 -11.60
N LEU A 66 -19.01 -19.80 -12.24
CA LEU A 66 -18.89 -18.48 -11.63
C LEU A 66 -20.26 -17.90 -11.25
N ASN A 67 -21.24 -17.97 -12.14
CA ASN A 67 -22.59 -17.49 -11.85
C ASN A 67 -23.25 -18.26 -10.70
N ASP A 68 -23.04 -19.57 -10.64
CA ASP A 68 -23.55 -20.38 -9.54
C ASP A 68 -22.83 -20.08 -8.23
N ALA A 69 -21.52 -19.82 -8.26
CA ALA A 69 -20.77 -19.37 -7.09
C ALA A 69 -21.26 -18.00 -6.60
N LEU A 70 -21.47 -17.04 -7.51
CA LEU A 70 -22.04 -15.72 -7.20
C LEU A 70 -23.43 -15.83 -6.56
N LYS A 71 -24.32 -16.67 -7.13
CA LYS A 71 -25.66 -16.91 -6.57
C LYS A 71 -25.61 -17.54 -5.17
N LYS A 72 -24.68 -18.47 -4.94
CA LYS A 72 -24.49 -19.08 -3.61
C LYS A 72 -23.98 -18.05 -2.61
N ALA A 73 -23.00 -17.25 -2.99
CA ALA A 73 -22.40 -16.23 -2.14
C ALA A 73 -23.39 -15.09 -1.82
N ALA A 74 -24.28 -14.74 -2.75
CA ALA A 74 -25.32 -13.72 -2.55
C ALA A 74 -26.30 -14.04 -1.41
N LYS A 75 -26.35 -15.29 -0.93
CA LYS A 75 -27.14 -15.68 0.26
C LYS A 75 -26.54 -15.14 1.57
N TYR A 76 -25.28 -14.72 1.55
CA TYR A 76 -24.54 -14.21 2.71
C TYR A 76 -24.36 -12.71 2.57
N THR A 77 -25.24 -11.93 3.17
CA THR A 77 -25.26 -10.45 3.06
C THR A 77 -24.05 -9.78 3.71
N ASN A 78 -23.37 -10.46 4.64
CA ASN A 78 -22.15 -10.03 5.30
C ASN A 78 -20.86 -10.35 4.50
N ILE A 79 -21.00 -10.95 3.31
CA ILE A 79 -19.87 -11.27 2.42
C ILE A 79 -20.00 -10.48 1.12
N LYS A 80 -19.08 -9.55 0.91
CA LYS A 80 -18.95 -8.88 -0.38
C LYS A 80 -18.25 -9.82 -1.35
N THR A 81 -18.92 -10.11 -2.46
CA THR A 81 -18.44 -11.06 -3.47
C THR A 81 -18.19 -10.35 -4.79
N THR A 82 -17.06 -10.64 -5.43
CA THR A 82 -16.67 -10.09 -6.74
C THR A 82 -16.06 -11.19 -7.61
N SER A 83 -16.40 -11.23 -8.90
CA SER A 83 -15.66 -12.08 -9.85
C SER A 83 -14.40 -11.34 -10.31
N GLY A 84 -13.32 -12.09 -10.47
CA GLY A 84 -12.02 -11.59 -10.91
C GLY A 84 -11.74 -11.92 -12.37
N ASN A 85 -10.46 -12.17 -12.68
CA ASN A 85 -10.04 -12.49 -14.03
C ASN A 85 -10.58 -13.85 -14.48
N GLN A 86 -10.83 -13.94 -15.79
CA GLN A 86 -11.09 -15.19 -16.49
C GLN A 86 -10.10 -15.32 -17.64
N SER A 87 -9.48 -16.49 -17.77
CA SER A 87 -8.51 -16.77 -18.83
C SER A 87 -8.74 -18.17 -19.39
N THR A 88 -8.43 -18.35 -20.68
CA THR A 88 -8.49 -19.63 -21.39
C THR A 88 -7.23 -19.75 -22.24
N TYR A 89 -6.52 -20.86 -22.11
CA TYR A 89 -5.26 -21.11 -22.79
C TYR A 89 -5.20 -22.53 -23.37
N PRO A 90 -4.50 -22.73 -24.49
CA PRO A 90 -4.36 -24.04 -25.12
C PRO A 90 -3.44 -24.95 -24.29
N LEU A 91 -3.82 -26.22 -24.20
CA LEU A 91 -2.99 -27.30 -23.68
C LEU A 91 -2.32 -28.02 -24.85
N TYR A 92 -1.00 -28.10 -24.84
CA TYR A 92 -0.21 -28.73 -25.90
C TYR A 92 0.25 -30.13 -25.49
N THR A 93 0.28 -31.03 -26.47
CA THR A 93 0.99 -32.31 -26.38
C THR A 93 2.50 -32.12 -26.58
N ASN A 94 3.28 -33.17 -26.34
CA ASN A 94 4.71 -33.21 -26.61
C ASN A 94 5.08 -32.88 -28.06
N ASN A 95 4.16 -33.09 -29.01
CA ASN A 95 4.36 -32.78 -30.42
C ASN A 95 3.91 -31.35 -30.78
N SER A 96 3.73 -30.47 -29.79
CA SER A 96 3.25 -29.09 -29.96
C SER A 96 1.85 -28.96 -30.58
N HIS A 97 1.07 -30.04 -30.62
CA HIS A 97 -0.32 -30.02 -31.07
C HIS A 97 -1.24 -29.70 -29.89
N VAL A 98 -2.24 -28.84 -30.12
CA VAL A 98 -3.28 -28.54 -29.13
C VAL A 98 -4.09 -29.82 -28.85
N ASN A 99 -4.10 -30.29 -27.60
CA ASN A 99 -4.87 -31.44 -27.13
C ASN A 99 -6.18 -31.03 -26.44
N GLY A 100 -6.27 -29.77 -26.04
CA GLY A 100 -7.41 -29.23 -25.32
C GLY A 100 -7.16 -27.80 -24.90
N TRP A 101 -8.03 -27.32 -24.05
CA TRP A 101 -8.05 -25.98 -23.51
C TRP A 101 -8.27 -26.06 -22.02
N HIS A 102 -7.49 -25.28 -21.30
CA HIS A 102 -7.66 -25.07 -19.88
C HIS A 102 -8.13 -23.64 -19.69
N GLY A 103 -9.09 -23.44 -18.80
CA GLY A 103 -9.50 -22.12 -18.39
C GLY A 103 -9.57 -22.00 -16.88
N ARG A 104 -9.28 -20.79 -16.42
CA ARG A 104 -9.28 -20.40 -15.02
C ARG A 104 -10.17 -19.19 -14.83
N GLY A 105 -11.07 -19.26 -13.86
CA GLY A 105 -11.90 -18.15 -13.41
C GLY A 105 -11.70 -17.87 -11.93
N GLU A 106 -11.76 -16.60 -11.54
CA GLU A 106 -11.49 -16.17 -10.16
C GLU A 106 -12.73 -15.60 -9.47
N LEU A 107 -12.82 -15.83 -8.15
CA LEU A 107 -13.80 -15.22 -7.27
C LEU A 107 -13.10 -14.70 -6.01
N ARG A 108 -13.42 -13.47 -5.62
CA ARG A 108 -12.93 -12.82 -4.42
C ARG A 108 -14.07 -12.57 -3.45
N LEU A 109 -13.88 -13.00 -2.21
CA LEU A 109 -14.80 -12.80 -1.09
C LEU A 109 -14.14 -11.90 -0.05
N GLU A 110 -14.90 -10.94 0.46
CA GLU A 110 -14.49 -10.00 1.49
C GLU A 110 -15.50 -10.05 2.63
N SER A 111 -15.03 -10.17 3.88
CA SER A 111 -15.89 -10.08 5.05
C SER A 111 -15.22 -9.37 6.21
N ARG A 112 -16.01 -8.61 6.97
CA ARG A 112 -15.62 -8.01 8.26
C ARG A 112 -16.20 -8.77 9.46
N ASP A 113 -17.06 -9.76 9.19
CA ASP A 113 -17.73 -10.58 10.19
C ASP A 113 -17.01 -11.92 10.30
N PHE A 114 -15.82 -11.87 10.89
CA PHE A 114 -15.01 -13.04 11.20
C PHE A 114 -14.51 -12.95 12.63
N LYS A 115 -14.31 -14.11 13.26
CA LYS A 115 -13.62 -14.17 14.55
C LYS A 115 -12.12 -14.07 14.28
N ALA A 116 -11.50 -13.01 14.78
CA ALA A 116 -10.05 -12.79 14.75
C ALA A 116 -9.32 -13.69 15.76
#